data_AF-A0A7R9G7A1-F1
#
_entry.id   AF-A0A7R9G7A1-F1
#
_cell.length_a   1.000
_cell.length_b   1.000
_cell.length_c   1.000
_cell.angle_alpha   90.00
_cell.angle_beta   90.00
_cell.angle_gamma   90.00
#
_symmetry.space_group_name_H-M   'P 1'
#
loop_
_entity.id
_entity.type
_entity.pdbx_description
1 polymer ?
#
loop_
_entity_poly.entity_id
_entity_poly.type
_entity_poly.pdbx_seq_one_letter_code
_entity_poly.pdbx_strand_id
1 'polypeptide(L)'
;MEKRRRARINNCLNELKTLILDAMKKDPARHSKLEKADILEMTVKHLENLQRQQVAMSAATDPGVLNKFRAGFSECAGEVGRFPGLDSPVRRRLLQHLANCLN
;
A
#
# COMPACT_ATOMS: atom_id res chain seq x y z
N MET A 1 26.63 -22.36 27.72
CA MET A 1 26.16 -21.22 26.89
C MET A 1 25.20 -21.62 25.78
N GLU A 2 25.53 -22.64 24.97
CA GLU A 2 24.70 -23.05 23.82
C GLU A 2 23.27 -23.47 24.19
N LYS A 3 23.06 -24.19 25.31
CA LYS A 3 21.71 -24.55 25.80
C LYS A 3 20.82 -23.31 26.01
N ARG A 4 21.37 -22.25 26.59
CA ARG A 4 20.65 -20.98 26.81
C ARG A 4 20.36 -20.26 25.48
N ARG A 5 21.29 -20.31 24.53
CA ARG A 5 21.07 -19.77 23.18
C ARG A 5 19.92 -20.49 22.47
N ARG A 6 19.92 -21.83 22.48
CA ARG A 6 18.87 -22.66 21.87
C ARG A 6 17.50 -22.41 22.49
N ALA A 7 17.43 -22.27 23.82
CA ALA A 7 16.18 -21.95 24.50
C ALA A 7 15.61 -20.59 24.04
N ARG A 8 16.44 -19.55 23.96
CA ARG A 8 16.01 -18.24 23.44
C ARG A 8 15.48 -18.33 22.01
N ILE A 9 16.19 -19.03 21.12
CA ILE A 9 15.76 -19.19 19.71
C ILE A 9 14.40 -19.86 19.63
N ASN A 10 14.18 -20.94 20.38
CA ASN A 10 12.88 -21.63 20.38
C ASN A 10 11.75 -20.75 20.94
N ASN A 11 12.02 -19.97 21.99
CA ASN A 11 11.04 -19.04 22.53
C ASN A 11 10.64 -17.99 21.49
N CYS A 12 11.61 -17.37 20.82
CA CYS A 12 11.33 -16.40 19.75
C CYS A 12 10.56 -17.03 18.59
N LEU A 13 10.88 -18.27 18.18
CA LEU A 13 10.14 -18.96 17.13
C LEU A 13 8.68 -19.24 17.51
N ASN A 14 8.42 -19.60 18.76
CA ASN A 14 7.05 -19.81 19.26
C ASN A 14 6.26 -18.50 19.31
N GLU A 15 6.91 -17.41 19.74
CA GLU A 15 6.30 -16.09 19.75
C GLU A 15 5.98 -15.60 18.34
N LEU A 16 6.94 -15.74 17.41
CA LEU A 16 6.73 -15.43 15.98
C LEU A 16 5.57 -16.23 15.39
N LYS A 17 5.48 -17.53 15.68
CA LYS A 17 4.37 -18.36 15.23
C LYS A 17 3.02 -17.80 15.69
N THR A 18 2.90 -17.44 16.96
CA THR A 18 1.65 -16.88 17.51
C THR A 18 1.29 -15.55 16.85
N LEU A 19 2.25 -14.63 16.77
CA LEU A 19 2.03 -13.30 16.18
C LEU A 19 1.63 -13.38 14.71
N ILE A 20 2.29 -14.25 13.92
CA ILE A 20 1.99 -14.39 12.50
C ILE A 20 0.64 -15.06 12.26
N LEU A 21 0.27 -16.07 13.05
CA LEU A 21 -1.04 -16.71 12.91
C LEU A 21 -2.18 -15.73 13.27
N ASP A 22 -2.01 -14.92 14.30
CA ASP A 22 -2.95 -13.85 14.67
C ASP A 22 -3.06 -12.80 13.55
N ALA A 23 -1.93 -12.23 13.12
CA ALA A 23 -1.89 -11.19 12.10
C ALA A 23 -2.47 -11.65 10.75
N MET A 24 -2.29 -12.93 10.40
CA MET A 24 -2.86 -13.53 9.19
C MET A 24 -4.27 -14.11 9.38
N LYS A 25 -4.87 -13.99 10.56
CA LYS A 25 -6.17 -14.59 10.93
C LYS A 25 -6.27 -16.08 10.60
N LYS A 26 -5.19 -16.82 10.86
CA LYS A 26 -5.10 -18.26 10.63
C LYS A 26 -5.43 -19.03 11.89
N ASP A 27 -6.13 -20.15 11.71
CA ASP A 27 -6.51 -21.03 12.82
C ASP A 27 -5.27 -21.69 13.47
N PRO A 28 -5.00 -21.45 14.77
CA PRO A 28 -3.82 -21.99 15.43
C PRO A 28 -3.84 -23.52 15.57
N ALA A 29 -5.01 -24.16 15.62
CA ALA A 29 -5.12 -25.61 15.70
C ALA A 29 -4.65 -26.28 14.40
N ARG A 30 -4.96 -25.67 13.25
CA ARG A 30 -4.50 -26.14 11.92
C ARG A 30 -2.98 -25.97 11.73
N HIS A 31 -2.36 -25.11 12.52
CA HIS A 31 -0.93 -24.78 12.45
C HIS A 31 -0.14 -25.27 13.67
N SER A 32 -0.70 -26.19 14.45
CA SER A 32 -0.05 -26.77 15.64
C SER A 32 1.31 -27.43 15.35
N LYS A 33 1.51 -28.00 14.14
CA LYS A 33 2.73 -28.72 13.73
C LYS A 33 3.67 -27.98 12.77
N LEU A 34 3.61 -26.65 12.68
CA LEU A 34 4.51 -25.89 11.80
C LEU A 34 5.98 -26.17 12.10
N GLU A 35 6.77 -26.43 11.05
CA GLU A 35 8.20 -26.57 11.17
C GLU A 35 8.87 -25.20 11.36
N LYS A 36 10.12 -25.19 11.83
CA LYS A 36 10.86 -23.94 12.05
C LYS A 36 11.06 -23.16 10.76
N ALA A 37 11.27 -23.87 9.65
CA ALA A 37 11.41 -23.25 8.33
C ALA A 37 10.10 -22.57 7.91
N ASP A 38 8.94 -23.23 8.09
CA ASP A 38 7.65 -22.64 7.76
C ASP A 38 7.34 -21.38 8.57
N ILE A 39 7.63 -21.39 9.87
CA ILE A 39 7.44 -20.21 10.74
C ILE A 39 8.25 -19.03 10.20
N LEU A 40 9.51 -19.27 9.85
CA LEU A 40 10.39 -18.23 9.31
C LEU A 40 9.91 -17.76 7.93
N GLU A 41 9.55 -18.67 7.02
CA GLU A 41 9.05 -18.32 5.69
C GLU A 41 7.76 -17.50 5.75
N MET A 42 6.79 -17.94 6.57
CA MET A 42 5.56 -17.19 6.79
C MET A 42 5.81 -15.80 7.37
N THR A 43 6.77 -15.70 8.30
CA THR A 43 7.18 -14.41 8.89
C THR A 43 7.76 -13.48 7.82
N VAL A 44 8.69 -13.97 7.01
CA VAL A 44 9.33 -13.19 5.94
C VAL A 44 8.29 -12.70 4.94
N LYS A 45 7.41 -13.60 4.46
CA LYS A 45 6.34 -13.26 3.53
C LYS A 45 5.39 -12.20 4.10
N HIS A 46 5.08 -12.27 5.39
CA HIS A 46 4.26 -11.26 6.05
C HIS A 46 4.97 -9.90 6.12
N LEU A 47 6.25 -9.86 6.49
CA LEU A 47 7.04 -8.62 6.53
C LEU A 47 7.17 -7.97 5.15
N GLU A 48 7.42 -8.74 4.09
CA GLU A 48 7.46 -8.22 2.73
C GLU A 48 6.12 -7.61 2.31
N ASN A 49 5.00 -8.26 2.70
CA ASN A 49 3.67 -7.73 2.42
C ASN A 49 3.40 -6.43 3.17
N LEU A 50 3.80 -6.34 4.45
CA LEU A 50 3.70 -5.09 5.22
C LEU A 50 4.52 -3.97 4.60
N GLN A 51 5.76 -4.26 4.18
CA GLN A 51 6.62 -3.27 3.52
C GLN A 51 6.00 -2.79 2.20
N ARG A 52 5.49 -3.70 1.37
CA ARG A 52 4.78 -3.33 0.13
C ARG A 52 3.57 -2.45 0.40
N GLN A 53 2.76 -2.78 1.40
CA GLN A 53 1.60 -1.97 1.78
C GLN A 53 2.01 -0.59 2.28
N GLN A 54 3.05 -0.51 3.10
CA GLN A 54 3.56 0.77 3.61
C GLN A 54 4.08 1.65 2.48
N VAL A 55 4.86 1.10 1.55
CA VAL A 55 5.33 1.84 0.36
C VAL A 55 4.17 2.33 -0.50
N ALA A 56 3.16 1.49 -0.72
CA ALA A 56 1.97 1.89 -1.48
C ALA A 56 1.19 3.01 -0.78
N MET A 57 1.03 2.93 0.55
CA MET A 57 0.39 3.99 1.34
C MET A 57 1.19 5.29 1.30
N SER A 58 2.51 5.22 1.49
CA SER A 58 3.40 6.39 1.42
C SER A 58 3.34 7.06 0.05
N ALA A 59 3.34 6.28 -1.03
CA ALA A 59 3.19 6.79 -2.39
C ALA A 59 1.82 7.44 -2.63
N ALA A 60 0.74 6.88 -2.07
CA ALA A 60 -0.60 7.46 -2.16
C ALA A 60 -0.73 8.79 -1.40
N THR A 61 0.03 8.96 -0.31
CA THR A 61 0.05 10.19 0.49
C THR A 61 1.15 11.16 0.06
N ASP A 62 1.97 10.82 -0.93
CA ASP A 62 3.10 11.64 -1.35
C ASP A 62 2.57 12.96 -1.96
N PRO A 63 2.91 14.13 -1.39
CA PRO A 63 2.48 15.42 -1.92
C PRO A 63 2.95 15.65 -3.36
N GLY A 64 4.05 15.03 -3.77
CA GLY A 64 4.55 15.05 -5.13
C GLY A 64 3.64 14.30 -6.12
N VAL A 65 2.99 13.20 -5.72
CA VAL A 65 1.98 12.50 -6.53
C VAL A 65 0.74 13.37 -6.71
N LEU A 66 0.24 13.99 -5.65
CA LEU A 66 -0.87 14.94 -5.72
C LEU A 66 -0.53 16.15 -6.60
N ASN A 67 0.67 16.71 -6.47
CA ASN A 67 1.12 17.82 -7.30
C ASN A 67 1.27 17.42 -8.78
N LYS A 68 1.80 16.23 -9.07
CA LYS A 68 1.88 15.70 -10.44
C LYS A 68 0.49 15.48 -11.04
N PHE A 69 -0.45 14.93 -10.27
CA PHE A 69 -1.84 14.78 -10.69
C PHE A 69 -2.47 16.15 -11.00
N ARG A 70 -2.32 17.12 -10.10
CA ARG A 70 -2.84 18.48 -10.28
C ARG A 70 -2.23 19.19 -11.50
N ALA A 71 -0.93 19.00 -11.74
CA ALA A 71 -0.26 19.53 -12.92
C ALA A 71 -0.81 18.91 -14.21
N GLY A 72 -0.91 17.57 -14.30
CA GLY A 72 -1.44 16.88 -15.48
C GLY A 72 -2.93 17.17 -15.73
N PHE A 73 -3.72 17.30 -14.66
CA PHE A 73 -5.12 17.73 -14.79
C PHE A 73 -5.22 19.16 -15.34
N SER A 74 -4.41 20.09 -14.83
CA SER A 74 -4.38 21.48 -15.30
C SER A 74 -3.97 21.56 -16.78
N GLU A 75 -2.99 20.77 -17.20
CA GLU A 75 -2.58 20.64 -18.60
C GLU A 75 -3.73 20.14 -19.48
N CYS A 76 -4.41 19.07 -19.07
CA CYS A 76 -5.58 18.54 -19.78
C CYS A 76 -6.71 19.58 -19.89
N ALA A 77 -7.01 20.31 -18.81
CA ALA A 77 -7.99 21.39 -18.84
C ALA A 77 -7.59 22.52 -19.79
N GLY A 78 -6.28 22.83 -19.88
CA GLY A 78 -5.73 23.74 -20.86
C GLY A 78 -5.96 23.28 -22.31
N GLU A 79 -5.71 22.00 -22.59
CA GLU A 79 -5.93 21.40 -23.91
C GLU A 79 -7.41 21.41 -24.32
N VAL A 80 -8.33 21.09 -23.39
CA VAL A 80 -9.78 21.25 -23.59
C VAL A 80 -10.14 22.68 -24.00
N GLY A 81 -9.50 23.69 -23.41
CA GLY A 81 -9.72 25.10 -23.76
C GLY A 81 -9.26 25.47 -25.16
N ARG A 82 -8.24 24.77 -25.69
CA ARG A 82 -7.65 24.99 -27.02
C ARG A 82 -8.26 24.13 -28.12
N PHE A 83 -9.07 23.14 -27.75
CA PHE A 83 -9.62 22.17 -28.71
C PHE A 83 -10.47 22.85 -29.79
N PRO A 84 -10.10 22.72 -31.08
CA PRO A 84 -10.87 23.28 -32.19
C PRO A 84 -12.16 22.48 -32.38
N GLY A 85 -13.30 23.16 -32.58
CA GLY A 85 -14.61 22.51 -32.79
C GLY A 85 -15.50 22.42 -31.54
N LEU A 86 -15.02 22.90 -30.38
CA LEU A 86 -15.83 23.01 -29.16
C LEU A 86 -16.60 24.34 -29.14
N ASP A 87 -17.93 24.28 -29.10
CA ASP A 87 -18.80 25.46 -29.01
C ASP A 87 -18.47 26.33 -27.79
N SER A 88 -18.42 27.65 -27.97
CA SER A 88 -18.08 28.62 -26.91
C SER A 88 -18.86 28.46 -25.59
N PRO A 89 -20.20 28.26 -25.58
CA PRO A 89 -20.93 28.02 -24.33
C PRO A 89 -20.61 26.66 -23.70
N VAL A 90 -20.35 25.63 -24.51
CA VAL A 90 -19.97 24.30 -24.01
C VAL A 90 -18.58 24.36 -23.39
N ARG A 91 -17.63 25.00 -24.06
CA ARG A 91 -16.26 25.22 -23.60
C ARG A 91 -16.23 25.93 -22.25
N ARG A 92 -17.00 27.01 -22.09
CA ARG A 92 -17.09 27.76 -20.82
C ARG A 92 -17.60 26.88 -19.67
N ARG A 93 -18.68 26.12 -19.90
CA ARG A 93 -19.22 25.20 -18.90
C ARG A 93 -18.24 24.09 -18.53
N LEU A 94 -17.54 23.54 -19.53
CA LEU A 94 -16.55 22.49 -19.29
C LEU A 94 -15.36 23.00 -18.48
N LEU A 95 -14.79 24.15 -18.85
CA LEU A 95 -13.68 24.75 -18.11
C LEU A 95 -14.07 25.14 -16.68
N GLN A 96 -15.29 25.66 -16.48
CA GLN A 96 -15.81 25.94 -15.14
C GLN A 96 -15.95 24.66 -14.30
N HIS A 97 -16.46 23.58 -14.91
CA HIS A 97 -16.58 22.29 -14.24
C HIS A 97 -15.20 21.73 -13.85
N LEU A 98 -14.23 21.75 -14.79
CA LEU A 98 -12.87 21.30 -14.55
C LEU A 98 -12.16 22.12 -13.46
N ALA A 99 -12.35 23.44 -13.43
CA ALA A 99 -11.82 24.30 -12.38
C ALA A 99 -12.40 23.97 -11.01
N ASN A 100 -13.70 23.63 -10.95
CA ASN A 100 -14.37 23.25 -9.71
C ASN A 100 -13.96 21.84 -9.22
N CYS A 101 -13.46 20.96 -10.09
CA CYS A 101 -12.97 19.63 -9.69
C CYS A 101 -11.58 19.65 -9.03
N LEU A 102 -10.84 20.76 -9.15
CA LEU A 102 -9.49 20.93 -8.59
C LEU A 102 -9.45 21.69 -7.25
N ASN A 103 -10.57 22.29 -6.83
CA ASN A 103 -10.76 22.93 -5.53
C ASN A 103 -11.34 21.94 -4.52
#